data_AF-A0A1V5EE89-F1
#
_entry.id   AF-A0A1V5EE89-F1
#
_cell.length_a   1.000
_cell.length_b   1.000
_cell.length_c   1.000
_cell.angle_alpha   90.00
_cell.angle_beta   90.00
_cell.angle_gamma   90.00
#
_symmetry.space_group_name_H-M   'P 1'
#
loop_
_entity.id
_entity.type
_entity.pdbx_description
1 polymer ?
#
loop_
_entity_poly.entity_id
_entity_poly.type
_entity_poly.pdbx_seq_one_letter_code
_entity_poly.pdbx_strand_id
1 'polypeptide(L)'
;MLHAKTAVTDGRWARIGSTNLNIASWFGNCELDVVVEDEPFARAMEDMYLEDLENATEVVLDARQKVRAPGAPRRAHRVMTSGAGSVGRAAAGAVRIGNAVGAAFTGRRVLEPVEARLMTGGGALFLVLAALVAFFPRTLVYPLLLLFAWFGAALFYRSWKLHREGRRKKDALRPQAASGRAAKEEDGLPRQ
;
A
#
# COMPACT_ATOMS: atom_id res chain seq x y z
N MET A 1 32.77 -12.30 13.09
CA MET A 1 31.53 -12.29 12.26
C MET A 1 30.44 -12.94 13.09
N LEU A 2 29.36 -12.21 13.42
CA LEU A 2 28.26 -12.70 14.25
C LEU A 2 27.17 -13.29 13.35
N HIS A 3 26.89 -14.59 13.49
CA HIS A 3 25.85 -15.30 12.73
C HIS A 3 24.92 -16.13 13.65
N ALA A 4 25.04 -15.94 14.97
CA ALA A 4 24.12 -16.50 15.94
C ALA A 4 22.76 -15.79 15.86
N LYS A 5 21.68 -16.55 16.00
CA LYS A 5 20.31 -16.04 16.11
C LYS A 5 19.74 -16.66 17.36
N THR A 6 19.84 -15.90 18.43
CA THR A 6 19.58 -16.37 19.78
C THR A 6 18.68 -15.36 20.46
N ALA A 7 17.85 -15.84 21.37
CA ALA A 7 17.05 -14.99 22.25
C ALA A 7 17.07 -15.60 23.64
N VAL A 8 17.23 -14.77 24.66
CA VAL A 8 17.19 -15.17 26.07
C VAL A 8 16.17 -14.31 26.79
N THR A 9 15.50 -14.86 27.79
CA THR A 9 14.53 -14.13 28.62
C THR A 9 14.66 -14.57 30.08
N ASP A 10 14.85 -13.58 30.95
CA ASP A 10 14.92 -13.69 32.42
C ASP A 10 15.89 -14.76 32.95
N GLY A 11 16.90 -15.16 32.17
CA GLY A 11 17.85 -16.22 32.53
C GLY A 11 17.21 -17.61 32.73
N ARG A 12 15.99 -17.83 32.21
CA ARG A 12 15.23 -19.10 32.37
C ARG A 12 14.83 -19.73 31.04
N TRP A 13 14.74 -18.92 29.99
CA TRP A 13 14.31 -19.33 28.68
C TRP A 13 15.33 -18.89 27.64
N ALA A 14 15.71 -19.81 26.75
CA ALA A 14 16.59 -19.54 25.64
C ALA A 14 16.06 -20.17 24.34
N ARG A 15 16.22 -19.45 23.24
CA ARG A 15 15.96 -19.94 21.89
C ARG A 15 17.20 -19.79 21.04
N ILE A 16 17.49 -20.83 20.27
CA ILE A 16 18.58 -20.85 19.29
C ILE A 16 18.04 -21.46 18.02
N GLY A 17 18.32 -20.84 16.88
CA GLY A 17 17.93 -21.45 15.63
C GLY A 17 18.43 -20.72 14.40
N SER A 18 17.84 -21.10 13.28
CA SER A 18 18.12 -20.47 11.99
C SER A 18 17.25 -19.23 11.73
N THR A 19 16.21 -18.98 12.54
CA THR A 19 15.27 -17.88 12.29
C THR A 19 15.88 -16.52 12.49
N ASN A 20 15.77 -15.71 11.43
CA ASN A 20 16.18 -14.32 11.47
C ASN A 20 14.95 -13.40 11.69
N LEU A 21 15.19 -12.22 12.26
CA LEU A 21 14.15 -11.21 12.54
C LEU A 21 13.79 -10.43 11.26
N ASN A 22 13.29 -11.12 10.24
CA ASN A 22 12.79 -10.52 9.02
C ASN A 22 11.45 -11.15 8.59
N ILE A 23 10.61 -10.36 7.90
CA ILE A 23 9.27 -10.80 7.46
C ILE A 23 9.35 -11.96 6.45
N ALA A 24 10.44 -12.05 5.68
CA ALA A 24 10.62 -13.12 4.69
C ALA A 24 10.90 -14.49 5.32
N SER A 25 11.55 -14.51 6.49
CA SER A 25 11.84 -15.71 7.29
C SER A 25 10.55 -16.35 7.82
N TRP A 26 9.56 -15.54 8.21
CA TRP A 26 8.25 -16.02 8.69
C TRP A 26 7.34 -16.60 7.61
N PHE A 27 7.44 -16.14 6.36
CA PHE A 27 6.49 -16.48 5.30
C PHE A 27 7.03 -17.40 4.20
N GLY A 28 8.33 -17.73 4.21
CA GLY A 28 8.93 -18.48 3.10
C GLY A 28 10.10 -19.42 3.40
N ASN A 29 10.81 -19.28 4.53
CA ASN A 29 11.92 -20.15 4.85
C ASN A 29 11.50 -21.34 5.73
N CYS A 30 12.03 -22.53 5.45
CA CYS A 30 12.03 -23.63 6.41
C CYS A 30 13.12 -23.34 7.45
N GLU A 31 12.71 -22.76 8.57
CA GLU A 31 13.60 -22.46 9.69
C GLU A 31 13.35 -23.46 10.83
N LEU A 32 14.41 -23.82 11.53
CA LEU A 32 14.35 -24.70 12.68
C LEU A 32 14.93 -23.97 13.89
N ASP A 33 14.16 -23.94 14.97
CA ASP A 33 14.57 -23.37 16.24
C ASP A 33 14.34 -24.37 17.36
N VAL A 34 15.27 -24.37 18.30
CA VAL A 34 15.18 -25.10 19.55
C VAL A 34 14.90 -24.09 20.66
N VAL A 35 13.93 -24.42 21.49
CA VAL A 35 13.60 -23.69 22.71
C VAL A 35 14.05 -24.55 23.89
N VAL A 36 14.78 -23.95 24.81
CA VAL A 36 15.33 -24.58 26.00
C VAL A 36 14.86 -23.79 27.23
N GLU A 37 14.12 -24.47 28.11
CA GLU A 37 13.66 -23.95 29.40
C GLU A 37 14.54 -24.52 30.51
N ASP A 38 15.78 -24.05 30.59
CA ASP A 38 16.76 -24.49 31.57
C ASP A 38 17.57 -23.28 32.07
N GLU A 39 17.60 -23.10 33.39
CA GLU A 39 18.26 -21.95 34.03
C GLU A 39 19.77 -21.93 33.81
N PRO A 40 20.52 -23.03 34.03
CA PRO A 40 21.95 -23.09 33.71
C PRO A 40 22.25 -22.74 32.24
N PHE A 41 21.48 -23.29 31.31
CA PHE A 41 21.66 -23.03 29.89
C PHE A 41 21.34 -21.58 29.51
N ALA A 42 20.22 -21.04 30.00
CA ALA A 42 19.81 -19.67 29.70
C ALA A 42 20.78 -18.63 30.28
N ARG A 43 21.35 -18.88 31.47
CA ARG A 43 22.42 -18.03 32.03
C ARG A 43 23.69 -18.05 31.20
N ALA A 44 24.13 -19.24 30.75
CA ALA A 44 25.32 -19.32 29.89
C ALA A 44 25.13 -18.54 28.57
N MET A 45 23.91 -18.56 28.03
CA MET A 45 23.55 -17.78 26.84
C MET A 45 23.47 -16.27 27.11
N GLU A 46 23.06 -15.87 28.32
CA GLU A 46 23.05 -14.48 28.77
C GLU A 46 24.48 -13.93 28.95
N ASP A 47 25.36 -14.69 29.59
CA ASP A 47 26.76 -14.33 29.78
C ASP A 47 27.47 -14.14 28.42
N MET A 48 27.22 -15.05 27.47
CA MET A 48 27.73 -14.94 26.10
C MET A 48 27.21 -13.68 25.40
N TYR A 49 25.95 -13.30 25.60
CA TYR A 49 25.39 -12.06 25.06
C TYR A 49 26.06 -10.81 25.65
N LEU A 50 26.35 -10.82 26.95
CA LEU A 50 27.03 -9.70 27.62
C LEU A 50 28.48 -9.55 27.14
N GLU A 51 29.21 -10.66 26.95
CA GLU A 51 30.56 -10.65 26.38
C GLU A 51 30.57 -10.10 24.93
N ASP A 52 29.59 -10.49 24.12
CA ASP A 52 29.40 -9.94 22.77
C ASP A 52 29.08 -8.44 22.81
N LEU A 53 28.31 -7.99 23.81
CA LEU A 53 27.92 -6.59 23.99
C LEU A 53 29.12 -5.69 24.36
N GLU A 54 30.07 -6.18 25.15
CA GLU A 54 31.32 -5.45 25.46
C GLU A 54 32.15 -5.13 24.21
N ASN A 55 32.03 -5.98 23.19
CA ASN A 55 32.72 -5.81 21.90
C ASN A 55 31.85 -5.10 20.84
N ALA A 56 30.65 -4.64 21.21
CA ALA A 56 29.72 -3.98 20.31
C ALA A 56 29.84 -2.44 20.37
N THR A 57 29.64 -1.79 19.22
CA THR A 57 29.52 -0.34 19.15
C THR A 57 28.05 0.05 19.13
N GLU A 58 27.65 0.97 20.01
CA GLU A 58 26.29 1.50 20.04
C GLU A 58 25.93 2.18 18.70
N VAL A 59 24.78 1.79 18.14
CA VAL A 59 24.22 2.38 16.92
C VAL A 59 23.23 3.48 17.29
N VAL A 60 23.64 4.74 17.12
CA VAL A 60 22.77 5.90 17.35
C VAL A 60 22.18 6.38 16.03
N LEU A 61 20.87 6.62 16.00
CA LEU A 61 20.16 7.16 14.85
C LEU A 61 20.05 8.69 14.95
N ASP A 62 20.30 9.41 13.86
CA ASP A 62 20.05 10.85 13.81
C ASP A 62 18.58 11.19 13.54
N ALA A 63 18.23 12.49 13.60
CA ALA A 63 16.87 12.97 13.35
C ALA A 63 16.30 12.58 11.97
N ARG A 64 17.13 12.10 11.04
CA ARG A 64 16.75 11.61 9.71
C ARG A 64 16.86 10.08 9.60
N GLN A 65 16.90 9.36 10.73
CA GLN A 65 17.02 7.90 10.79
C GLN A 65 18.29 7.36 10.12
N LYS A 66 19.37 8.14 10.08
CA LYS A 66 20.66 7.66 9.57
C LYS A 66 21.54 7.19 10.72
N VAL A 67 22.15 6.03 10.54
CA VAL A 67 23.15 5.46 11.45
C VAL A 67 24.32 6.43 11.58
N ARG A 68 24.66 6.79 12.82
CA ARG A 68 25.85 7.58 13.17
C ARG A 68 26.66 6.85 14.22
N ALA A 69 27.98 6.92 14.07
CA ALA A 69 28.88 6.58 15.15
C ALA A 69 28.81 7.64 16.26
N PRO A 70 28.81 7.25 17.54
CA PRO A 70 28.91 8.17 18.66
C PRO A 70 30.14 9.08 18.50
N GLY A 71 29.98 10.41 18.61
CA GLY A 71 31.09 11.37 18.57
C GLY A 71 31.56 11.86 17.19
N ALA A 72 30.95 11.43 16.08
CA ALA A 72 31.37 11.89 14.75
C ALA A 72 31.00 13.39 14.51
N PRO A 73 31.95 14.25 14.09
CA PRO A 73 31.69 15.67 13.84
C PRO A 73 30.66 15.86 12.73
N ARG A 74 29.81 16.88 12.90
CA ARG A 74 28.73 17.26 11.98
C ARG A 74 29.36 17.75 10.66
N ARG A 75 29.70 16.85 9.73
CA ARG A 75 30.10 17.24 8.37
C ARG A 75 28.90 17.89 7.69
N ALA A 76 28.92 19.22 7.60
CA ALA A 76 28.02 19.96 6.74
C ALA A 76 28.32 19.51 5.30
N HIS A 77 27.41 18.74 4.71
CA HIS A 77 27.49 18.42 3.29
C HIS A 77 27.46 19.74 2.53
N ARG A 78 28.60 20.11 1.93
CA ARG A 78 28.68 21.19 0.95
C ARG A 78 27.82 20.75 -0.23
N VAL A 79 26.65 21.35 -0.37
CA VAL A 79 25.81 21.20 -1.56
C VAL A 79 26.62 21.78 -2.71
N MET A 80 27.25 20.92 -3.51
CA MET A 80 27.74 21.31 -4.82
C MET A 80 26.49 21.53 -5.69
N THR A 81 26.10 22.79 -5.83
CA THR A 81 25.19 23.21 -6.89
C THR A 81 25.98 23.17 -8.21
N SER A 82 26.11 21.99 -8.82
CA SER A 82 26.49 21.90 -10.22
C SER A 82 25.20 21.85 -11.03
N GLY A 83 24.93 22.97 -11.71
CA GLY A 83 23.84 23.07 -12.66
C GLY A 83 24.01 22.16 -13.88
N ALA A 84 23.00 22.27 -14.74
CA ALA A 84 22.94 21.78 -16.11
C ALA A 84 22.56 20.30 -16.30
N GLY A 85 21.31 20.13 -16.75
CA GLY A 85 21.01 19.30 -17.91
C GLY A 85 20.77 17.81 -17.64
N SER A 86 19.49 17.41 -17.73
CA SER A 86 19.05 16.41 -18.71
C SER A 86 17.69 15.85 -18.29
N VAL A 87 16.65 16.36 -18.95
CA VAL A 87 15.28 15.83 -18.96
C VAL A 87 15.23 14.42 -19.56
N GLY A 88 16.34 13.88 -20.09
CA GLY A 88 16.43 12.58 -20.74
C GLY A 88 16.74 11.37 -19.84
N ARG A 89 16.99 11.53 -18.53
CA ARG A 89 17.30 10.40 -17.62
C ARG A 89 16.13 9.88 -16.79
N ALA A 90 14.93 10.44 -16.92
CA ALA A 90 13.74 9.94 -16.23
C ALA A 90 13.11 8.72 -16.95
N ALA A 91 13.29 8.58 -18.26
CA ALA A 91 12.64 7.53 -19.05
C ALA A 91 13.38 6.18 -19.05
N ALA A 92 14.69 6.15 -18.80
CA ALA A 92 15.49 4.92 -18.85
C ALA A 92 15.44 4.07 -17.55
N GLY A 93 14.80 4.57 -16.49
CA GLY A 93 14.69 3.87 -15.21
C GLY A 93 13.52 2.88 -15.10
N ALA A 94 12.45 3.08 -15.89
CA ALA A 94 11.24 2.27 -15.77
C ALA A 94 11.34 0.90 -16.46
N VAL A 95 12.11 0.79 -17.54
CA VAL A 95 12.20 -0.45 -18.35
C VAL A 95 13.12 -1.50 -17.70
N ARG A 96 14.04 -1.11 -16.82
CA ARG A 96 14.94 -2.06 -16.11
C ARG A 96 14.29 -2.78 -14.94
N ILE A 97 13.17 -2.28 -14.42
CA ILE A 97 12.47 -2.90 -13.29
C ILE A 97 11.71 -4.16 -13.74
N GLY A 98 11.15 -4.16 -14.96
CA GLY A 98 10.39 -5.30 -15.48
C GLY A 98 11.22 -6.57 -15.68
N ASN A 99 12.44 -6.44 -16.21
CA ASN A 99 13.30 -7.59 -16.52
C ASN A 99 14.11 -8.09 -15.31
N ALA A 100 14.40 -7.24 -14.33
CA ALA A 100 15.13 -7.64 -13.12
C ALA A 100 14.25 -8.42 -12.14
N VAL A 101 12.95 -8.08 -12.05
CA VAL A 101 11.99 -8.81 -11.20
C VAL A 101 11.71 -10.21 -11.77
N GLY A 102 11.58 -10.35 -13.10
CA GLY A 102 11.37 -11.65 -13.76
C GLY A 102 12.59 -12.58 -13.70
N ALA A 103 13.81 -12.03 -13.74
CA ALA A 103 15.04 -12.82 -13.61
C ALA A 103 15.35 -13.25 -12.16
N ALA A 104 14.79 -12.54 -11.16
CA ALA A 104 14.94 -12.93 -9.76
C ALA A 104 14.04 -14.11 -9.36
N PHE A 105 12.86 -14.25 -10.00
CA PHE A 105 11.95 -15.37 -9.76
C PHE A 105 12.40 -16.68 -10.42
N THR A 106 13.17 -16.63 -11.49
CA THR A 106 13.57 -17.83 -12.26
C THR A 106 14.86 -18.49 -11.76
N GLY A 107 15.50 -17.94 -10.72
CA GLY A 107 16.91 -18.22 -10.37
C GLY A 107 17.20 -18.99 -9.08
N ARG A 108 16.25 -19.57 -8.35
CA ARG A 108 16.55 -20.41 -7.17
C ARG A 108 15.95 -21.81 -7.23
N ARG A 109 16.67 -22.70 -7.91
CA ARG A 109 16.42 -24.15 -8.03
C ARG A 109 16.63 -24.96 -6.71
N VAL A 110 16.31 -24.42 -5.54
CA VAL A 110 16.47 -25.17 -4.25
C VAL A 110 15.27 -25.00 -3.30
N LEU A 111 14.14 -24.43 -3.75
CA LEU A 111 12.90 -24.28 -2.97
C LEU A 111 11.73 -25.14 -3.54
N GLU A 112 12.07 -26.17 -4.32
CA GLU A 112 11.18 -26.99 -5.15
C GLU A 112 9.92 -27.54 -4.44
N PRO A 113 9.96 -27.98 -3.16
CA PRO A 113 8.75 -28.54 -2.52
C PRO A 113 7.79 -27.49 -1.95
N VAL A 114 8.27 -26.32 -1.53
CA VAL A 114 7.45 -25.30 -0.83
C VAL A 114 6.87 -24.30 -1.81
N GLU A 115 7.65 -23.90 -2.82
CA GLU A 115 7.16 -23.07 -3.92
C GLU A 115 6.05 -23.80 -4.69
N ALA A 116 6.21 -25.11 -4.91
CA ALA A 116 5.16 -25.96 -5.48
C ALA A 116 3.88 -25.98 -4.62
N ARG A 117 3.98 -25.97 -3.28
CA ARG A 117 2.81 -25.91 -2.39
C ARG A 117 2.09 -24.56 -2.42
N LEU A 118 2.84 -23.46 -2.52
CA LEU A 118 2.26 -22.12 -2.67
C LEU A 118 1.60 -21.96 -4.05
N MET A 119 2.22 -22.47 -5.11
CA MET A 119 1.65 -22.45 -6.46
C MET A 119 0.42 -23.36 -6.59
N THR A 120 0.48 -24.58 -6.03
CA THR A 120 -0.67 -25.49 -6.02
C THR A 120 -1.79 -24.98 -5.11
N GLY A 121 -1.47 -24.41 -3.96
CA GLY A 121 -2.44 -23.78 -3.07
C GLY A 121 -3.11 -22.56 -3.70
N GLY A 122 -2.33 -21.67 -4.32
CA GLY A 122 -2.83 -20.52 -5.06
C GLY A 122 -3.68 -20.94 -6.27
N GLY A 123 -3.22 -21.93 -7.04
CA GLY A 123 -3.98 -22.50 -8.16
C GLY A 123 -5.29 -23.15 -7.70
N ALA A 124 -5.26 -23.93 -6.64
CA ALA A 124 -6.45 -24.55 -6.05
C ALA A 124 -7.44 -23.49 -5.54
N LEU A 125 -6.96 -22.42 -4.90
CA LEU A 125 -7.79 -21.30 -4.46
C LEU A 125 -8.49 -20.63 -5.63
N PHE A 126 -7.78 -20.36 -6.73
CA PHE A 126 -8.39 -19.80 -7.93
C PHE A 126 -9.42 -20.72 -8.56
N LEU A 127 -9.17 -22.04 -8.60
CA LEU A 127 -10.13 -23.02 -9.10
C LEU A 127 -11.39 -23.10 -8.21
N VAL A 128 -11.22 -23.06 -6.88
CA VAL A 128 -12.35 -23.01 -5.93
C VAL A 128 -13.14 -21.72 -6.12
N LEU A 129 -12.48 -20.57 -6.24
CA LEU A 129 -13.14 -19.29 -6.49
C LEU A 129 -13.92 -19.32 -7.81
N ALA A 130 -13.32 -19.86 -8.87
CA ALA A 130 -13.97 -20.02 -10.17
C ALA A 130 -15.18 -20.95 -10.09
N ALA A 131 -15.06 -22.07 -9.37
CA ALA A 131 -16.18 -22.99 -9.13
C ALA A 131 -17.29 -22.30 -8.33
N LEU A 132 -16.98 -21.56 -7.27
CA LEU A 132 -17.96 -20.81 -6.50
C LEU A 132 -18.73 -19.80 -7.36
N VAL A 133 -18.03 -19.08 -8.26
CA VAL A 133 -18.67 -18.17 -9.22
C VAL A 133 -19.56 -18.93 -10.21
N ALA A 134 -19.11 -20.09 -10.69
CA ALA A 134 -19.86 -20.92 -11.64
C ALA A 134 -21.12 -21.58 -11.03
N PHE A 135 -21.02 -22.05 -9.79
CA PHE A 135 -22.11 -22.75 -9.09
C PHE A 135 -23.07 -21.80 -8.36
N PHE A 136 -22.56 -20.66 -7.87
CA PHE A 136 -23.35 -19.66 -7.16
C PHE A 136 -23.34 -18.29 -7.87
N PRO A 137 -23.63 -18.20 -9.18
CA PRO A 137 -23.62 -16.92 -9.89
C PRO A 137 -24.66 -15.98 -9.28
N ARG A 138 -25.79 -16.53 -8.79
CA ARG A 138 -26.88 -15.75 -8.21
C ARG A 138 -26.48 -15.00 -6.94
N THR A 139 -25.66 -15.59 -6.06
CA THR A 139 -25.27 -14.94 -4.79
C THR A 139 -24.39 -13.71 -5.02
N LEU A 140 -23.57 -13.72 -6.09
CA LEU A 140 -22.74 -12.59 -6.47
C LEU A 140 -23.52 -11.55 -7.30
N VAL A 141 -24.48 -12.00 -8.12
CA VAL A 141 -25.28 -11.14 -9.00
C VAL A 141 -26.27 -10.26 -8.24
N TYR A 142 -26.92 -10.75 -7.19
CA TYR A 142 -27.90 -9.94 -6.42
C TYR A 142 -27.32 -8.68 -5.77
N PRO A 143 -26.20 -8.72 -5.01
CA PRO A 143 -25.63 -7.50 -4.43
C PRO A 143 -25.13 -6.53 -5.51
N LEU A 144 -24.57 -7.06 -6.60
CA LEU A 144 -24.11 -6.24 -7.73
C LEU A 144 -25.29 -5.55 -8.44
N LEU A 145 -26.39 -6.27 -8.68
CA LEU A 145 -27.62 -5.72 -9.24
C LEU A 145 -28.23 -4.64 -8.34
N LEU A 146 -28.27 -4.89 -7.02
CA LEU A 146 -28.78 -3.91 -6.05
C LEU A 146 -27.95 -2.62 -6.10
N LEU A 147 -26.62 -2.75 -6.14
CA LEU A 147 -25.70 -1.63 -6.24
C LEU A 147 -25.89 -0.83 -7.53
N PHE A 148 -26.02 -1.51 -8.68
CA PHE A 148 -26.27 -0.84 -9.95
C PHE A 148 -27.66 -0.19 -10.03
N ALA A 149 -28.70 -0.86 -9.51
CA ALA A 149 -30.04 -0.31 -9.47
C ALA A 149 -30.10 0.96 -8.61
N TRP A 150 -29.43 0.96 -7.45
CA TRP A 150 -29.28 2.14 -6.60
C TRP A 150 -28.58 3.28 -7.33
N PHE A 151 -27.46 3.01 -7.99
CA PHE A 151 -26.71 4.02 -8.73
C PHE A 151 -27.53 4.61 -9.88
N GLY A 152 -28.23 3.76 -10.63
CA GLY A 152 -29.14 4.16 -11.70
C GLY A 152 -30.28 5.04 -11.19
N ALA A 153 -30.93 4.65 -10.09
CA ALA A 153 -31.99 5.43 -9.46
C ALA A 153 -31.47 6.79 -8.95
N ALA A 154 -30.29 6.83 -8.34
CA ALA A 154 -29.68 8.07 -7.85
C ALA A 154 -29.36 9.05 -8.99
N LEU A 155 -28.81 8.55 -10.11
CA LEU A 155 -28.52 9.37 -11.29
C LEU A 155 -29.80 9.86 -11.96
N PHE A 156 -30.80 8.98 -12.11
CA PHE A 156 -32.10 9.35 -12.69
C PHE A 156 -32.82 10.39 -11.84
N TYR A 157 -32.81 10.23 -10.51
CA TYR A 157 -33.37 11.20 -9.58
C TYR A 157 -32.70 12.58 -9.70
N ARG A 158 -31.35 12.62 -9.75
CA ARG A 158 -30.61 13.87 -9.96
C ARG A 158 -30.95 14.52 -11.31
N SER A 159 -31.00 13.73 -12.37
CA SER A 159 -31.35 14.22 -13.72
C SER A 159 -32.78 14.80 -13.76
N TRP A 160 -33.74 14.10 -13.15
CA TRP A 160 -35.14 14.53 -13.10
C TRP A 160 -35.31 15.81 -12.28
N LYS A 161 -34.65 15.89 -11.11
CA LYS A 161 -34.65 17.10 -10.28
C LYS A 161 -34.09 18.30 -11.04
N LEU A 162 -32.97 18.12 -11.76
CA LEU A 162 -32.35 19.18 -12.56
C LEU A 162 -33.27 19.67 -13.69
N HIS A 163 -33.95 18.75 -14.38
CA HIS A 163 -34.94 19.10 -15.41
C HIS A 163 -36.13 19.87 -14.84
N ARG A 164 -36.58 19.53 -13.63
CA ARG A 164 -37.73 20.17 -12.98
C ARG A 164 -37.40 21.57 -12.48
N GLU A 165 -36.19 21.78 -11.96
CA GLU A 165 -35.67 23.10 -11.56
C GLU A 165 -35.38 24.01 -12.77
N GLY A 166 -34.88 23.44 -13.87
CA GLY A 166 -34.68 24.16 -15.13
C GLY A 166 -35.98 24.66 -15.76
N ARG A 167 -37.07 23.87 -15.69
CA ARG A 167 -38.40 24.33 -16.13
C ARG A 167 -38.94 25.44 -15.24
N ARG A 168 -38.85 25.31 -13.91
CA ARG A 168 -39.27 26.37 -12.96
C ARG A 168 -38.57 27.70 -13.20
N LYS A 169 -37.26 27.71 -13.52
CA LYS A 169 -36.54 28.94 -13.90
C LYS A 169 -37.02 29.52 -15.23
N LYS A 170 -37.25 28.68 -16.26
CA LYS A 170 -37.80 29.14 -17.55
C LYS A 170 -39.19 29.76 -17.39
N ASP A 171 -40.05 29.16 -16.57
CA ASP A 171 -41.40 29.67 -16.31
C ASP A 171 -41.37 30.96 -15.47
N ALA A 172 -40.41 31.10 -14.54
CA ALA A 172 -40.20 32.32 -13.76
C ALA A 172 -39.59 33.49 -14.55
N LEU A 173 -38.93 33.24 -15.70
CA LEU A 173 -38.39 34.28 -16.58
C LEU A 173 -39.37 34.76 -17.67
N ARG A 174 -40.48 34.05 -17.93
CA ARG A 174 -41.54 34.48 -18.88
C ARG A 174 -42.39 35.70 -18.45
N PRO A 175 -42.60 36.06 -17.17
CA PRO A 175 -43.43 37.22 -16.82
C PRO A 175 -42.74 38.57 -17.09
N GLN A 176 -41.41 38.65 -17.00
CA GLN A 176 -40.68 39.93 -17.17
C GLN A 176 -40.53 40.35 -18.63
N ALA A 177 -40.43 39.40 -19.57
CA ALA A 177 -40.35 39.70 -21.00
C ALA A 177 -41.68 40.22 -21.59
N ALA A 178 -42.82 39.88 -20.98
CA ALA A 178 -44.14 40.35 -21.40
C ALA A 178 -44.45 41.76 -20.84
N SER A 179 -44.04 42.04 -19.60
CA SER A 179 -44.24 43.36 -18.97
C SER A 179 -43.38 44.47 -19.60
N GLY A 180 -42.17 44.17 -20.06
CA GLY A 180 -41.30 45.15 -20.73
C GLY A 180 -41.73 45.55 -22.14
N ARG A 181 -42.63 44.78 -22.78
CA ARG A 181 -43.21 45.14 -24.09
C ARG A 181 -44.42 46.06 -23.96
N ALA A 182 -45.28 45.84 -22.95
CA ALA A 182 -46.44 46.70 -22.72
C ALA A 182 -46.06 48.13 -22.31
N ALA A 183 -44.99 48.30 -21.52
CA ALA A 183 -44.51 49.63 -21.12
C ALA A 183 -43.88 50.44 -22.26
N LYS A 184 -43.54 49.81 -23.39
CA LYS A 184 -42.94 50.48 -24.55
C LYS A 184 -43.98 50.91 -25.60
N GLU A 185 -45.23 50.49 -25.44
CA GLU A 185 -46.33 50.77 -26.36
C GLU A 185 -47.20 51.95 -25.88
N GLU A 186 -47.21 52.26 -24.58
CA GLU A 186 -47.93 53.42 -24.04
C GLU A 186 -47.20 54.77 -24.16
N ASP A 187 -45.87 54.79 -24.36
CA ASP A 187 -45.09 56.04 -24.48
C ASP A 187 -45.03 56.59 -25.92
N GLY A 188 -45.83 56.02 -26.84
CA GLY A 188 -45.80 56.31 -28.27
C GLY A 188 -46.98 57.11 -28.83
N LEU A 189 -47.87 57.67 -27.98
CA LEU A 189 -49.03 58.42 -28.48
C LEU A 189 -48.76 59.94 -28.50
N PRO A 190 -48.85 60.63 -29.67
CA PRO A 190 -48.55 62.05 -29.76
C PRO A 190 -49.64 62.88 -29.09
N ARG A 191 -49.27 63.71 -28.11
CA ARG A 191 -50.13 64.80 -27.62
C ARG A 191 -50.18 65.88 -28.70
N GLN A 192 -51.40 66.21 -29.13
CA GLN A 192 -51.73 67.36 -29.98
C GLN A 192 -51.42 68.68 -29.25
#